data_AF-A0A959LNP5-F1
#
_entry.id   AF-A0A959LNP5-F1
#
_cell.length_a   1.000
_cell.length_b   1.000
_cell.length_c   1.000
_cell.angle_alpha   90.00
_cell.angle_beta   90.00
_cell.angle_gamma   90.00
#
_symmetry.space_group_name_H-M   'P 1'
#
loop_
_entity.id
_entity.type
_entity.pdbx_description
1 polymer ?
#
loop_
_entity_poly.entity_id
_entity_poly.type
_entity_poly.pdbx_seq_one_letter_code
_entity_poly.pdbx_strand_id
1 'polypeptide(L)'
;MRKIVIMLAMALPLVANAQDDLIKKLDGNASDSAKKKFEFKEKINLERTSVKNQGKSGTCWSYSTNSFLESEMIRMGRPAVDLAEIYTARCVYTDRADAYVRMHGE
;
A
#
# COMPACT_ATOMS: atom_id res chain seq x y z
N MET A 1 40.07 -12.59 15.89
CA MET A 1 39.08 -11.59 15.41
C MET A 1 39.18 -11.31 13.91
N ARG A 2 40.37 -11.09 13.34
CA ARG A 2 40.57 -10.85 11.89
C ARG A 2 40.02 -11.95 10.96
N LYS A 3 40.16 -13.23 11.34
CA LYS A 3 39.64 -14.38 10.55
C LYS A 3 38.11 -14.51 10.57
N ILE A 4 37.46 -14.05 11.65
CA ILE A 4 35.98 -14.07 11.78
C ILE A 4 35.37 -12.94 10.93
N VAL A 5 36.01 -11.77 10.91
CA VAL A 5 35.59 -10.63 10.06
C VAL A 5 35.70 -10.97 8.56
N ILE A 6 36.73 -11.73 8.16
CA ILE A 6 36.90 -12.16 6.76
C ILE A 6 35.85 -13.20 6.36
N MET A 7 35.48 -14.14 7.25
CA MET A 7 34.39 -15.09 6.97
C MET A 7 33.03 -14.40 6.87
N LEU A 8 32.75 -13.38 7.69
CA LEU A 8 31.49 -12.64 7.62
C LEU A 8 31.41 -11.80 6.33
N ALA A 9 32.53 -11.22 5.88
CA ALA A 9 32.59 -10.43 4.64
C ALA A 9 32.41 -11.30 3.37
N MET A 10 32.82 -12.57 3.40
CA MET A 10 32.58 -13.52 2.29
C MET A 10 31.14 -14.01 2.18
N ALA A 11 30.30 -13.83 3.21
CA ALA A 11 28.89 -14.23 3.18
C ALA A 11 27.95 -13.16 2.60
N LEU A 12 28.39 -11.89 2.49
CA LEU A 12 27.58 -10.81 1.92
C LEU A 12 27.17 -10.99 0.43
N PRO A 13 27.96 -11.58 -0.48
CA PRO A 13 27.57 -11.69 -1.88
C PRO A 13 26.43 -12.69 -2.15
N LEU A 14 26.15 -13.59 -1.21
CA LEU A 14 25.10 -14.62 -1.37
C LEU A 14 23.68 -14.09 -1.18
N VAL A 15 23.51 -12.90 -0.61
CA VAL A 15 22.17 -12.30 -0.38
C VAL A 15 21.72 -11.38 -1.51
N ALA A 16 22.61 -10.99 -2.44
CA ALA A 16 22.30 -10.06 -3.52
C ALA A 16 21.39 -10.68 -4.62
N ASN A 17 21.52 -11.97 -4.87
CA ASN A 17 20.80 -12.64 -5.98
C ASN A 17 19.37 -13.07 -5.65
N ALA A 18 18.94 -12.97 -4.38
CA ALA A 18 17.62 -13.46 -3.94
C ALA A 18 16.47 -12.50 -4.28
N GLN A 19 16.75 -11.20 -4.45
CA GLN A 19 15.73 -10.20 -4.81
C GLN A 19 15.50 -10.09 -6.33
N ASP A 20 16.48 -10.43 -7.15
CA ASP A 20 16.36 -10.40 -8.62
C ASP A 20 15.35 -11.43 -9.14
N ASP A 21 15.24 -12.60 -8.51
CA ASP A 21 14.31 -13.65 -8.92
C ASP A 21 12.84 -13.25 -8.70
N LEU A 22 12.54 -12.54 -7.60
CA LEU A 22 11.21 -12.01 -7.31
C LEU A 22 10.80 -10.92 -8.29
N ILE A 23 11.72 -9.99 -8.61
CA ILE A 23 11.46 -8.92 -9.58
C ILE A 23 11.29 -9.50 -10.99
N LYS A 24 12.13 -10.46 -11.41
CA LYS A 24 11.99 -11.14 -12.71
C LYS A 24 10.70 -11.94 -12.85
N LYS A 25 10.21 -12.56 -11.77
CA LYS A 25 8.89 -13.24 -11.74
C LYS A 25 7.72 -12.26 -11.84
N LEU A 26 7.86 -11.06 -11.30
CA LEU A 26 6.87 -9.98 -11.45
C LEU A 26 6.88 -9.40 -12.87
N ASP A 27 8.06 -9.27 -13.48
CA ASP A 27 8.24 -8.77 -14.86
C ASP A 27 7.54 -9.66 -15.89
N GLY A 28 7.57 -10.99 -15.70
CA GLY A 28 6.82 -11.95 -16.53
C GLY A 28 5.29 -11.98 -16.28
N ASN A 29 4.82 -11.38 -15.18
CA ASN A 29 3.41 -11.27 -14.84
C ASN A 29 2.80 -9.92 -15.32
N ALA A 30 3.64 -8.98 -15.77
CA ALA A 30 3.22 -7.79 -16.48
C ALA A 30 2.75 -8.15 -17.89
N SER A 31 1.57 -8.75 -17.98
CA SER A 31 1.01 -9.19 -19.25
C SER A 31 0.48 -8.00 -20.03
N ASP A 32 1.30 -7.43 -20.92
CA ASP A 32 0.81 -6.54 -21.98
C ASP A 32 -0.27 -7.21 -22.85
N SER A 33 -0.33 -8.55 -22.84
CA SER A 33 -1.40 -9.32 -23.49
C SER A 33 -2.75 -9.25 -22.76
N ALA A 34 -2.79 -8.86 -21.48
CA ALA A 34 -4.05 -8.69 -20.74
C ALA A 34 -4.90 -7.55 -21.33
N LYS A 35 -4.27 -6.48 -21.82
CA LYS A 35 -4.94 -5.36 -22.51
C LYS A 35 -5.64 -5.80 -23.81
N LYS A 36 -5.15 -6.86 -24.46
CA LYS A 36 -5.78 -7.45 -25.66
C LYS A 36 -6.88 -8.46 -25.32
N LYS A 37 -6.92 -8.95 -24.08
CA LYS A 37 -7.84 -10.02 -23.64
C LYS A 37 -9.13 -9.47 -23.02
N PHE A 38 -9.07 -8.27 -22.43
CA PHE A 38 -10.20 -7.67 -21.72
C PHE A 38 -10.45 -6.24 -22.19
N GLU A 39 -11.59 -6.05 -22.85
CA GLU A 39 -12.14 -4.73 -23.18
C GLU A 39 -13.27 -4.41 -22.21
N PHE A 40 -13.10 -3.34 -21.42
CA PHE A 40 -14.12 -2.89 -20.47
C PHE A 40 -14.88 -1.71 -21.06
N LYS A 41 -16.20 -1.86 -21.20
CA LYS A 41 -17.09 -0.76 -21.54
C LYS A 41 -17.74 -0.21 -20.29
N GLU A 42 -17.43 1.04 -19.97
CA GLU A 42 -18.09 1.77 -18.89
C GLU A 42 -19.59 1.90 -19.19
N LYS A 43 -20.43 1.53 -18.21
CA LYS A 43 -21.88 1.74 -18.29
C LYS A 43 -22.32 2.99 -17.53
N ILE A 44 -21.72 3.20 -16.35
CA ILE A 44 -22.00 4.31 -15.45
C ILE A 44 -20.68 4.66 -14.75
N ASN A 45 -20.39 5.95 -14.63
CA ASN A 45 -19.30 6.50 -13.84
C ASN A 45 -19.89 7.49 -12.83
N LEU A 46 -19.55 7.32 -11.55
CA LEU A 46 -20.01 8.19 -10.47
C LEU A 46 -19.00 9.29 -10.14
N GLU A 47 -17.92 9.39 -10.92
CA GLU A 47 -16.74 10.20 -10.67
C GLU A 47 -16.02 9.82 -9.36
N ARG A 48 -14.76 10.22 -9.25
CA ARG A 48 -13.94 10.04 -8.04
C ARG A 48 -12.81 11.05 -8.04
N THR A 49 -12.19 11.25 -6.88
CA THR A 49 -10.92 11.97 -6.81
C THR A 49 -9.76 11.17 -7.41
N SER A 50 -8.59 11.80 -7.48
CA SER A 50 -7.37 11.19 -7.99
C SER A 50 -7.03 9.87 -7.27
N VAL A 51 -6.47 8.93 -8.03
CA VAL A 51 -5.96 7.67 -7.46
C VAL A 51 -4.78 7.98 -6.55
N LYS A 52 -4.85 7.50 -5.31
CA LYS A 52 -3.83 7.66 -4.28
C LYS A 52 -2.91 6.44 -4.19
N ASN A 53 -1.74 6.59 -3.57
CA ASN A 53 -0.76 5.53 -3.38
C ASN A 53 -0.43 5.34 -1.88
N GLN A 54 -0.85 4.21 -1.31
CA GLN A 54 -0.58 3.85 0.09
C GLN A 54 0.87 3.38 0.34
N GLY A 55 1.66 3.18 -0.71
CA GLY A 55 3.02 2.67 -0.63
C GLY A 55 3.08 1.28 0.02
N LYS A 56 4.13 1.01 0.77
CA LYS A 56 4.36 -0.27 1.46
C LYS A 56 3.71 -0.28 2.85
N SER A 57 2.40 -0.05 2.91
CA SER A 57 1.66 0.01 4.17
C SER A 57 0.31 -0.73 4.09
N GLY A 58 -0.19 -1.17 5.25
CA GLY A 58 -1.48 -1.84 5.41
C GLY A 58 -2.64 -0.86 5.70
N THR A 59 -2.64 0.32 5.09
CA THR A 59 -3.57 1.42 5.41
C THR A 59 -4.69 1.60 4.38
N CYS A 60 -4.96 0.60 3.52
CA CYS A 60 -5.98 0.69 2.46
C CYS A 60 -7.35 1.16 2.99
N TRP A 61 -7.72 0.73 4.20
CA TRP A 61 -8.96 1.14 4.88
C TRP A 61 -9.04 2.64 5.15
N SER A 62 -7.92 3.32 5.40
CA SER A 62 -7.89 4.77 5.58
C SER A 62 -8.02 5.47 4.22
N TYR A 63 -7.28 5.00 3.22
CA TYR A 63 -7.30 5.56 1.85
C TYR A 63 -8.66 5.38 1.17
N SER A 64 -9.30 4.20 1.28
CA SER A 64 -10.60 3.95 0.68
C SER A 64 -11.71 4.77 1.34
N THR A 65 -11.66 4.93 2.67
CA THR A 65 -12.61 5.76 3.41
C THR A 65 -12.46 7.23 3.04
N ASN A 66 -11.23 7.74 2.96
CA ASN A 66 -11.00 9.12 2.53
C ASN A 66 -11.47 9.35 1.09
N SER A 67 -11.13 8.45 0.15
CA SER A 67 -11.61 8.54 -1.24
C SER A 67 -13.14 8.54 -1.35
N PHE A 68 -13.81 7.75 -0.52
CA PHE A 68 -15.27 7.76 -0.43
C PHE A 68 -15.80 9.11 0.09
N LEU A 69 -15.26 9.60 1.22
CA LEU A 69 -15.69 10.88 1.81
C LEU A 69 -15.47 12.06 0.85
N GLU A 70 -14.33 12.08 0.15
CA GLU A 70 -14.03 13.07 -0.88
C GLU A 70 -15.05 13.04 -2.02
N SER A 71 -15.43 11.85 -2.46
CA SER A 71 -16.44 11.67 -3.52
C SER A 71 -17.83 12.10 -3.03
N GLU A 72 -18.16 11.84 -1.76
CA GLU A 72 -19.40 12.32 -1.14
C GLU A 72 -19.44 13.86 -1.01
N MET A 73 -18.30 14.51 -0.77
CA MET A 73 -18.24 15.98 -0.80
C MET A 73 -18.61 16.52 -2.18
N ILE A 74 -18.07 15.91 -3.25
CA ILE A 74 -18.43 16.26 -4.63
C ILE A 74 -19.92 16.02 -4.87
N ARG A 75 -20.44 14.85 -4.46
CA ARG A 75 -21.87 14.50 -4.58
C ARG A 75 -22.77 15.52 -3.88
N MET A 76 -22.32 16.09 -2.77
CA MET A 76 -23.04 17.11 -2.00
C MET A 76 -22.84 18.54 -2.53
N GLY A 77 -22.18 18.73 -3.68
CA GLY A 77 -21.90 20.05 -4.26
C GLY A 77 -20.83 20.85 -3.50
N ARG A 78 -20.01 20.17 -2.68
CA ARG A 78 -18.91 20.77 -1.93
C ARG A 78 -17.59 20.53 -2.67
N PRO A 79 -16.58 21.40 -2.50
CA PRO A 79 -15.25 21.12 -3.00
C PRO A 79 -14.68 19.88 -2.27
N ALA A 80 -14.14 18.93 -3.02
CA ALA A 80 -13.35 17.85 -2.44
C ALA A 80 -12.05 18.42 -1.85
N VAL A 81 -11.77 18.08 -0.60
CA VAL A 81 -10.51 18.39 0.06
C VAL A 81 -9.67 17.13 0.10
N ASP A 82 -8.36 17.25 -0.08
CA ASP A 82 -7.45 16.11 0.04
C ASP A 82 -7.32 15.75 1.53
N LEU A 83 -7.94 14.64 1.94
CA LEU A 83 -7.96 14.21 3.33
C LEU A 83 -6.67 13.46 3.66
N ALA A 84 -5.96 13.88 4.71
CA ALA A 84 -4.73 13.24 5.14
C ALA A 84 -4.97 11.80 5.62
N GLU A 85 -4.68 10.81 4.77
CA GLU A 85 -5.00 9.39 5.02
C GLU A 85 -4.22 8.83 6.23
N ILE A 86 -3.04 9.39 6.51
CA ILE A 86 -2.22 8.96 7.66
C ILE A 86 -2.73 9.53 8.98
N TYR A 87 -3.51 10.62 8.98
CA TYR A 87 -4.05 11.20 10.21
C TYR A 87 -4.98 10.20 10.92
N THR A 88 -6.00 9.70 10.20
CA THR A 88 -6.92 8.69 10.72
C THR A 88 -6.19 7.40 11.08
N ALA A 89 -5.22 6.98 10.25
CA ALA A 89 -4.41 5.80 10.52
C ALA A 89 -3.66 5.90 11.86
N ARG A 90 -3.03 7.04 12.14
CA ARG A 90 -2.33 7.32 13.38
C ARG A 90 -3.25 7.30 14.59
N CYS A 91 -4.44 7.90 14.50
CA CYS A 91 -5.42 7.90 15.59
C CYS A 91 -5.82 6.46 15.95
N VAL A 92 -6.23 5.67 14.97
CA VAL A 92 -6.61 4.27 15.18
C VAL A 92 -5.46 3.43 15.74
N TYR A 93 -4.22 3.65 15.29
CA TYR A 93 -3.08 2.92 15.88
C TYR A 93 -2.83 3.28 17.33
N THR A 94 -3.11 4.52 17.74
CA THR A 94 -3.03 4.94 19.14
C THR A 94 -4.11 4.23 19.97
N ASP A 95 -5.35 4.23 19.49
CA ASP A 95 -6.47 3.57 20.18
C ASP A 95 -6.28 2.05 20.24
N ARG A 96 -5.75 1.45 19.16
CA ARG A 96 -5.43 0.02 19.12
C ARG A 96 -4.32 -0.34 20.10
N ALA A 97 -3.31 0.52 20.25
CA ALA A 97 -2.26 0.29 21.23
C ALA A 97 -2.79 0.37 22.67
N ASP A 98 -3.65 1.35 22.98
CA ASP A 98 -4.30 1.46 24.28
C ASP A 98 -5.19 0.23 24.56
N ALA A 99 -6.01 -0.17 23.59
CA ALA A 99 -6.84 -1.36 23.69
C ALA A 99 -6.01 -2.63 23.93
N TYR A 100 -4.93 -2.82 23.18
CA TYR A 100 -4.02 -3.97 23.34
C TYR A 100 -3.44 -4.04 24.76
N VAL A 101 -3.01 -2.90 25.32
CA VAL A 101 -2.49 -2.84 26.70
C VAL A 101 -3.60 -3.14 27.72
N ARG A 102 -4.80 -2.59 27.54
CA ARG A 102 -5.96 -2.83 28.42
C ARG A 102 -6.42 -4.27 28.42
N MET A 103 -6.34 -4.94 27.27
CA MET A 103 -6.70 -6.33 27.09
C MET A 103 -5.55 -7.29 27.42
N HIS A 104 -4.54 -6.81 28.16
CA HIS A 104 -3.40 -7.62 28.61
C HIS A 104 -2.61 -8.29 27.48
N GLY A 105 -2.59 -7.67 26.30
CA GLY A 105 -1.90 -8.17 25.12
C GLY A 105 -2.70 -9.16 24.28
N GLU A 106 -4.01 -9.27 24.52
CA GLU A 106 -4.98 -9.96 23.65
C GLU A 106 -5.60 -9.01 22.59
#